data_AF-A0A022XFX6-F1
#
_entry.id   AF-A0A022XFX6-F1
#
_cell.length_a   1.000
_cell.length_b   1.000
_cell.length_c   1.000
_cell.angle_alpha   90.00
_cell.angle_beta   90.00
_cell.angle_gamma   90.00
#
_symmetry.space_group_name_H-M   'P 1'
#
loop_
_entity.id
_entity.type
_entity.pdbx_description
1 polymer ?
#
loop_
_entity_poly.entity_id
_entity_poly.type
_entity_poly.pdbx_seq_one_letter_code
_entity_poly.pdbx_strand_id
1 'polypeptide(L)'
;MMSAVIEALYIYDETNTPILEHTYCSRPPPATAIRSHFLAHPAPRPSLVYLPDTSPPVSVFSVSHSNLLFLVSCSTEAEPLLVLEFIHRVIDVLEEFIGAPLLGTKIQNSYDVVGQLLNEMCDAGVVSNTEPNALREAVDVPGWMGKLLSGVGLPG
;
A
#
# COMPACT_ATOMS: atom_id res chain seq x y z
N MET A 1 -17.22 -18.87 2.70
CA MET A 1 -16.76 -18.19 1.47
C MET A 1 -15.48 -17.49 1.87
N MET A 2 -14.31 -17.98 1.44
CA MET A 2 -13.05 -17.35 1.84
C MET A 2 -12.94 -16.03 1.08
N SER A 3 -12.98 -14.92 1.81
CA SER A 3 -12.69 -13.59 1.26
C SER A 3 -11.28 -13.61 0.67
N ALA A 4 -11.05 -12.85 -0.41
CA ALA A 4 -9.73 -12.58 -0.93
C ALA A 4 -8.80 -12.12 0.22
N VAL A 5 -7.61 -12.71 0.32
CA VAL A 5 -6.65 -12.37 1.38
C VAL A 5 -5.46 -11.65 0.76
N ILE A 6 -5.37 -10.35 1.03
CA ILE A 6 -4.20 -9.51 0.74
C ILE A 6 -3.10 -9.97 1.69
N GLU A 7 -2.00 -10.54 1.18
CA GLU A 7 -0.97 -11.05 2.09
C GLU A 7 0.07 -10.00 2.45
N ALA A 8 0.44 -9.16 1.48
CA ALA A 8 1.38 -8.08 1.69
C ALA A 8 1.24 -6.98 0.63
N LEU A 9 1.63 -5.77 1.04
CA LEU A 9 1.84 -4.60 0.21
C LEU A 9 3.35 -4.30 0.13
N TYR A 10 3.84 -4.04 -1.08
CA TYR A 10 5.20 -3.61 -1.35
C TYR A 10 5.18 -2.27 -2.08
N ILE A 11 6.06 -1.35 -1.70
CA ILE A 11 6.26 -0.08 -2.39
C ILE A 11 7.73 0.02 -2.81
N TYR A 12 7.95 0.33 -4.07
CA TYR A 12 9.27 0.57 -4.64
C TYR A 12 9.39 2.00 -5.14
N ASP A 13 10.58 2.57 -5.02
CA ASP A 13 10.91 3.89 -5.54
C ASP A 13 11.07 3.91 -7.08
N GLU A 14 11.45 5.05 -7.63
CA GLU A 14 11.65 5.25 -9.07
C GLU A 14 12.75 4.38 -9.69
N THR A 15 13.66 3.85 -8.86
CA THR A 15 14.71 2.90 -9.26
C THR A 15 14.27 1.44 -9.08
N ASN A 16 13.00 1.24 -8.71
CA ASN A 16 12.43 -0.01 -8.24
C ASN A 16 13.13 -0.56 -6.98
N THR A 17 13.75 0.26 -6.15
CA THR A 17 14.32 -0.19 -4.87
C THR A 17 13.20 -0.31 -3.84
N PRO A 18 13.09 -1.42 -3.07
CA PRO A 18 12.04 -1.56 -2.08
C PRO A 18 12.23 -0.52 -0.97
N ILE A 19 11.18 0.26 -0.72
CA ILE A 19 11.14 1.27 0.35
C ILE A 19 10.11 0.95 1.42
N LEU A 20 9.14 0.07 1.14
CA LEU A 20 8.19 -0.44 2.13
C LEU A 20 7.83 -1.89 1.81
N GLU A 21 7.78 -2.73 2.85
CA GLU A 21 7.20 -4.06 2.84
C GLU A 21 6.31 -4.17 4.07
N HIS A 22 5.02 -4.43 3.86
CA HIS A 22 4.04 -4.56 4.93
C HIS A 22 3.26 -5.86 4.75
N THR A 23 3.45 -6.79 5.69
CA THR A 23 2.84 -8.12 5.67
C THR A 23 1.64 -8.18 6.59
N TYR A 24 0.47 -8.49 6.02
CA TYR A 24 -0.79 -8.59 6.75
C TYR A 24 -1.03 -9.99 7.31
N CYS A 25 -0.65 -11.04 6.57
CA CYS A 25 -0.87 -12.42 6.98
C CYS A 25 0.10 -13.38 6.27
N SER A 26 -0.03 -14.67 6.58
CA SER A 26 0.75 -15.74 5.91
C SER A 26 2.27 -15.52 6.03
N ARG A 27 3.01 -15.97 5.01
CA ARG A 27 4.44 -15.74 4.81
C ARG A 27 4.68 -15.49 3.31
N PRO A 28 4.31 -14.31 2.80
CA PRO A 28 4.49 -14.01 1.39
C PRO A 28 5.99 -13.88 1.04
N PRO A 29 6.37 -14.00 -0.24
CA PRO A 29 7.75 -13.81 -0.66
C PRO A 29 8.24 -12.37 -0.37
N PRO A 30 9.51 -12.17 -0.01
CA PRO A 30 10.02 -10.83 0.33
C PRO A 30 10.00 -9.88 -0.89
N ALA A 31 10.01 -8.56 -0.65
CA ALA A 31 9.94 -7.54 -1.69
C ALA A 31 11.02 -7.71 -2.78
N THR A 32 12.24 -8.09 -2.39
CA THR A 32 13.33 -8.31 -3.35
C THR A 32 13.06 -9.47 -4.32
N ALA A 33 12.40 -10.54 -3.84
CA ALA A 33 11.98 -11.66 -4.67
C ALA A 33 10.82 -11.25 -5.57
N ILE A 34 9.75 -10.68 -5.01
CA ILE A 34 8.57 -10.21 -5.77
C ILE A 34 9.00 -9.25 -6.88
N ARG A 35 9.84 -8.26 -6.58
CA ARG A 35 10.42 -7.34 -7.55
C ARG A 35 11.11 -8.07 -8.69
N SER A 36 12.00 -9.01 -8.38
CA SER A 36 12.80 -9.70 -9.38
C SER A 36 11.93 -10.49 -10.36
N HIS A 37 10.94 -11.22 -9.84
CA HIS A 37 9.99 -11.98 -10.65
C HIS A 37 9.03 -11.08 -11.44
N PHE A 38 8.51 -10.02 -10.83
CA PHE A 38 7.61 -9.08 -11.49
C PHE A 38 8.32 -8.32 -12.63
N LEU A 39 9.54 -7.81 -12.39
CA LEU A 39 10.29 -7.07 -13.40
C LEU A 39 10.82 -7.94 -14.55
N ALA A 40 10.95 -9.26 -14.34
CA ALA A 40 11.28 -10.20 -15.41
C ALA A 40 10.19 -10.30 -16.50
N HIS A 41 8.95 -9.89 -16.20
CA HIS A 41 7.90 -9.79 -17.21
C HIS A 41 8.18 -8.60 -18.15
N PRO A 42 8.06 -8.78 -19.48
CA PRO A 42 8.33 -7.71 -20.44
C PRO A 42 7.30 -6.58 -20.34
N ALA A 43 7.71 -5.36 -20.68
CA ALA A 43 6.79 -4.23 -20.81
C ALA A 43 6.03 -4.28 -22.16
N PRO A 44 4.75 -3.86 -22.23
CA PRO A 44 3.93 -3.36 -21.13
C PRO A 44 3.46 -4.50 -20.20
N ARG A 45 3.56 -4.28 -18.88
CA ARG A 45 3.14 -5.27 -17.89
C ARG A 45 1.66 -5.08 -17.56
N PRO A 46 0.86 -6.16 -17.49
CA PRO A 46 -0.52 -6.07 -17.03
C PRO A 46 -0.57 -5.75 -15.53
N SER A 47 -1.68 -5.17 -15.07
CA SER A 47 -1.90 -4.84 -13.65
C SER A 47 -2.07 -6.07 -12.75
N LEU A 48 -2.15 -7.27 -13.32
CA LEU A 48 -2.20 -8.55 -12.62
C LEU A 48 -1.28 -9.54 -13.34
N VAL A 49 -0.33 -10.10 -12.59
CA VAL A 49 0.63 -11.10 -13.06
C VAL A 49 0.62 -12.28 -12.09
N TYR A 50 0.54 -13.50 -12.61
CA TYR A 50 0.74 -14.70 -11.79
C TYR A 50 2.22 -15.10 -11.78
N LEU A 51 2.79 -15.31 -10.59
CA LEU A 51 4.17 -15.70 -10.37
C LEU A 51 4.22 -17.14 -9.85
N PRO A 52 4.38 -18.15 -10.72
CA PRO A 52 4.43 -19.55 -10.31
C PRO A 52 5.72 -19.94 -9.60
N ASP A 53 6.83 -19.23 -9.87
CA ASP A 53 8.16 -19.59 -9.40
C ASP A 53 8.51 -19.02 -8.02
N THR A 54 7.59 -18.28 -7.39
CA THR A 54 7.74 -17.86 -5.99
C THR A 54 7.39 -19.01 -5.05
N SER A 55 7.86 -18.94 -3.81
CA SER A 55 7.53 -19.91 -2.76
C SER A 55 6.86 -19.19 -1.58
N PRO A 56 5.52 -19.22 -1.45
CA PRO A 56 4.55 -19.88 -2.33
C PRO A 56 4.32 -19.14 -3.67
N PRO A 57 3.69 -19.78 -4.69
CA PRO A 57 3.19 -19.11 -5.88
C PRO A 57 2.18 -18.02 -5.51
N VAL A 58 2.26 -16.85 -6.14
CA VAL A 58 1.35 -15.73 -5.85
C VAL A 58 0.84 -15.03 -7.11
N SER A 59 -0.37 -14.49 -7.03
CA SER A 59 -0.83 -13.44 -7.91
C SER A 59 -0.30 -12.09 -7.40
N VAL A 60 0.23 -11.26 -8.28
CA VAL A 60 0.72 -9.92 -7.98
C VAL A 60 -0.08 -8.89 -8.74
N PHE A 61 -0.67 -7.96 -7.99
CA PHE A 61 -1.41 -6.81 -8.50
C PHE A 61 -0.50 -5.59 -8.47
N SER A 62 -0.54 -4.77 -9.52
CA SER A 62 0.39 -3.64 -9.67
C SER A 62 -0.30 -2.34 -10.07
N VAL A 63 0.07 -1.25 -9.40
CA VAL A 63 -0.27 0.13 -9.77
C VAL A 63 1.01 0.98 -9.74
N SER A 64 1.20 1.83 -10.75
CA SER A 64 2.26 2.83 -10.74
C SER A 64 1.67 4.21 -10.47
N HIS A 65 2.23 4.94 -9.52
CA HIS A 65 1.75 6.28 -9.12
C HIS A 65 2.92 7.16 -8.69
N SER A 66 3.02 8.38 -9.24
CA SER A 66 4.10 9.34 -8.90
C SER A 66 5.53 8.75 -8.95
N ASN A 67 5.81 7.92 -9.97
CA ASN A 67 7.06 7.15 -10.14
C ASN A 67 7.34 6.08 -9.08
N LEU A 68 6.39 5.80 -8.18
CA LEU A 68 6.44 4.67 -7.27
C LEU A 68 5.70 3.47 -7.88
N LEU A 69 6.17 2.27 -7.58
CA LEU A 69 5.50 1.02 -7.93
C LEU A 69 4.89 0.40 -6.67
N PHE A 70 3.57 0.19 -6.68
CA PHE A 70 2.83 -0.50 -5.64
C PHE A 70 2.52 -1.90 -6.13
N LEU A 71 2.91 -2.90 -5.35
CA LEU A 71 2.58 -4.30 -5.60
C LEU A 71 1.82 -4.89 -4.41
N VAL A 72 0.80 -5.70 -4.66
CA VAL A 72 0.14 -6.53 -3.65
C VAL A 72 0.24 -8.00 -4.06
N SER A 73 0.58 -8.88 -3.12
CA SER A 73 0.60 -10.33 -3.36
C SER A 73 -0.58 -11.05 -2.70
N CYS A 74 -1.15 -12.02 -3.41
CA CYS A 74 -2.15 -12.96 -2.91
C CYS A 74 -1.78 -14.39 -3.35
N SER A 75 -1.63 -15.32 -2.40
CA SER A 75 -1.41 -16.75 -2.71
C SER A 75 -2.70 -17.54 -2.98
N THR A 76 -3.86 -16.98 -2.63
CA THR A 76 -5.19 -17.55 -2.92
C THR A 76 -5.90 -16.74 -4.00
N GLU A 77 -7.02 -17.27 -4.50
CA GLU A 77 -7.89 -16.53 -5.42
C GLU A 77 -8.39 -15.24 -4.75
N ALA A 78 -8.25 -14.13 -5.47
CA ALA A 78 -8.62 -12.80 -5.01
C ALA A 78 -9.45 -12.10 -6.09
N GLU A 79 -10.46 -11.33 -5.68
CA GLU A 79 -11.25 -10.51 -6.62
C GLU A 79 -10.36 -9.36 -7.14
N PRO A 80 -10.03 -9.32 -8.46
CA PRO A 80 -9.00 -8.42 -8.94
C PRO A 80 -9.32 -6.94 -8.73
N LEU A 81 -10.57 -6.54 -8.91
CA LEU A 81 -11.00 -5.16 -8.74
C LEU A 81 -10.93 -4.72 -7.28
N LEU A 82 -11.20 -5.61 -6.32
CA LEU A 82 -11.06 -5.32 -4.89
C LEU A 82 -9.61 -5.02 -4.54
N VAL A 83 -8.66 -5.83 -5.01
CA VAL A 83 -7.24 -5.62 -4.70
C VAL A 83 -6.70 -4.36 -5.37
N LEU A 84 -7.08 -4.10 -6.63
CA LEU A 84 -6.67 -2.88 -7.32
C LEU A 84 -7.26 -1.61 -6.66
N GLU A 85 -8.53 -1.65 -6.29
CA GLU A 85 -9.18 -0.56 -5.54
C GLU A 85 -8.51 -0.33 -4.20
N PHE A 86 -8.14 -1.39 -3.47
CA PHE A 86 -7.38 -1.27 -2.23
C PHE A 86 -6.04 -0.54 -2.44
N ILE A 87 -5.28 -0.88 -3.49
CA ILE A 87 -4.01 -0.18 -3.80
C ILE A 87 -4.26 1.31 -4.07
N HIS A 88 -5.30 1.64 -4.83
CA HIS A 88 -5.67 3.04 -5.08
C HIS A 88 -6.10 3.77 -3.80
N ARG A 89 -6.84 3.11 -2.91
CA ARG A 89 -7.19 3.68 -1.60
C ARG A 89 -5.97 3.91 -0.73
N VAL A 90 -5.01 2.99 -0.71
CA VAL A 90 -3.74 3.19 0.00
C VAL A 90 -3.02 4.43 -0.53
N ILE A 91 -2.93 4.59 -1.85
CA ILE A 91 -2.29 5.76 -2.45
C ILE A 91 -2.97 7.06 -2.00
N ASP A 92 -4.29 7.14 -2.09
CA ASP A 92 -5.05 8.33 -1.70
C ASP A 92 -4.90 8.66 -0.21
N VAL A 93 -4.99 7.65 0.66
CA VAL A 93 -4.80 7.81 2.11
C VAL A 93 -3.38 8.29 2.40
N LEU A 94 -2.36 7.73 1.76
CA LEU A 94 -0.99 8.20 1.95
C LEU A 94 -0.83 9.66 1.48
N GLU A 95 -1.39 10.03 0.35
CA GLU A 95 -1.35 11.43 -0.11
C GLU A 95 -2.06 12.40 0.83
N GLU A 96 -3.15 11.97 1.46
CA GLU A 96 -3.88 12.79 2.41
C GLU A 96 -3.12 12.98 3.74
N PHE A 97 -2.46 11.94 4.24
CA PHE A 97 -1.83 11.95 5.57
C PHE A 97 -0.38 12.44 5.53
N ILE A 98 0.40 12.05 4.53
CA ILE A 98 1.82 12.40 4.40
C ILE A 98 2.10 13.36 3.24
N GLY A 99 1.05 13.76 2.51
CA GLY A 99 1.01 14.88 1.58
C GLY A 99 1.26 14.49 0.12
N ALA A 100 0.47 15.06 -0.79
CA ALA A 100 0.65 14.96 -2.24
C ALA A 100 1.78 15.89 -2.78
N PRO A 101 2.40 15.58 -3.94
CA PRO A 101 2.41 14.25 -4.55
C PRO A 101 3.15 13.27 -3.65
N LEU A 102 2.78 11.99 -3.73
CA LEU A 102 3.46 10.94 -2.98
C LEU A 102 4.91 10.76 -3.46
N LEU A 103 5.86 10.75 -2.53
CA LEU A 103 7.29 10.57 -2.80
C LEU A 103 7.84 9.47 -1.87
N GLY A 104 8.83 8.71 -2.35
CA GLY A 104 9.45 7.67 -1.52
C GLY A 104 10.03 8.21 -0.21
N THR A 105 10.65 9.40 -0.25
CA THR A 105 11.18 10.08 0.94
C THR A 105 10.12 10.47 1.96
N LYS A 106 8.90 10.82 1.52
CA LYS A 106 7.78 11.11 2.44
C LYS A 106 7.33 9.85 3.18
N ILE A 107 7.24 8.72 2.47
CA ILE A 107 6.92 7.41 3.07
C ILE A 107 7.99 7.04 4.10
N GLN A 108 9.27 7.14 3.73
CA GLN A 108 10.41 6.82 4.59
C GLN A 108 10.49 7.70 5.85
N ASN A 109 10.17 8.99 5.72
CA ASN A 109 10.16 9.92 6.85
C ASN A 109 8.91 9.77 7.76
N SER A 110 7.97 8.88 7.42
CA SER A 110 6.70 8.74 8.14
C SER A 110 6.31 7.27 8.33
N TYR A 111 7.28 6.36 8.47
CA TYR A 111 7.02 4.92 8.59
C TYR A 111 6.05 4.55 9.70
N ASP A 112 6.12 5.20 10.85
CA ASP A 112 5.21 4.90 11.98
C ASP A 112 3.75 5.23 11.62
N VAL A 113 3.52 6.37 10.95
CA VAL A 113 2.18 6.78 10.48
C VAL A 113 1.71 5.86 9.36
N VAL A 114 2.59 5.55 8.40
CA VAL A 114 2.28 4.64 7.29
C VAL A 114 1.91 3.25 7.82
N GLY A 115 2.66 2.70 8.78
CA GLY A 115 2.37 1.40 9.39
C GLY A 115 1.02 1.38 10.12
N GLN A 116 0.69 2.44 10.87
CA GLN A 116 -0.62 2.58 11.51
C GLN A 116 -1.76 2.62 10.48
N LEU A 117 -1.62 3.45 9.44
CA LEU A 117 -2.63 3.54 8.38
C LEU A 117 -2.85 2.19 7.71
N LEU A 118 -1.77 1.49 7.35
CA LEU A 118 -1.89 0.20 6.69
C LEU A 118 -2.58 -0.86 7.56
N ASN A 119 -2.31 -0.88 8.88
CA ASN A 119 -2.98 -1.78 9.82
C ASN A 119 -4.49 -1.48 9.95
N GLU A 120 -4.90 -0.21 9.91
CA GLU A 120 -6.31 0.17 9.94
C GLU A 120 -7.04 -0.14 8.62
N MET A 121 -6.32 0.01 7.49
CA MET A 121 -6.87 -0.22 6.16
C MET A 121 -7.06 -1.71 5.84
N CYS A 122 -6.27 -2.59 6.45
CA CYS A 122 -6.38 -4.02 6.23
C CYS A 122 -5.97 -4.82 7.48
N ASP A 123 -6.88 -5.68 7.94
CA ASP A 123 -6.67 -6.56 9.10
C ASP A 123 -6.62 -8.02 8.65
N ALA A 124 -5.51 -8.70 8.96
CA ALA A 124 -5.26 -10.09 8.60
C ALA A 124 -5.54 -10.43 7.11
N GLY A 125 -5.31 -9.45 6.23
CA GLY A 125 -5.50 -9.57 4.78
C GLY A 125 -6.92 -9.29 4.28
N VAL A 126 -7.84 -8.87 5.15
CA VAL A 126 -9.18 -8.40 4.79
C VAL A 126 -9.18 -6.87 4.79
N VAL A 127 -9.69 -6.27 3.71
CA VAL A 127 -9.84 -4.80 3.64
C VAL A 127 -10.85 -4.34 4.69
N SER A 128 -10.45 -3.37 5.51
CA SER A 128 -11.20 -2.86 6.65
C SER A 128 -11.60 -1.40 6.41
N ASN A 129 -10.89 -0.43 7.01
CA ASN A 129 -11.26 0.97 6.94
C ASN A 129 -10.40 1.74 5.93
N THR A 130 -10.97 2.07 4.78
CA THR A 130 -10.27 2.85 3.74
C THR A 130 -10.81 4.28 3.60
N GLU A 131 -11.64 4.75 4.54
CA GLU A 131 -12.21 6.09 4.51
C GLU A 131 -11.32 7.06 5.29
N PRO A 132 -10.83 8.15 4.66
CA PRO A 132 -9.84 9.00 5.30
C PRO A 132 -10.28 9.71 6.59
N ASN A 133 -11.56 10.10 6.72
CA ASN A 133 -12.02 10.74 7.96
C ASN A 133 -12.04 9.77 9.14
N ALA A 134 -12.49 8.53 8.92
CA ALA A 134 -12.46 7.47 9.91
C ALA A 134 -11.00 7.12 10.28
N LEU A 135 -10.08 7.12 9.32
CA LEU A 135 -8.66 6.90 9.58
C LEU A 135 -8.01 8.02 10.41
N ARG A 136 -8.49 9.27 10.31
CA ARG A 136 -8.00 10.39 11.14
C ARG A 136 -8.35 10.23 12.61
N GLU A 137 -9.44 9.51 12.91
CA GLU A 137 -9.83 9.20 14.29
C GLU A 137 -9.03 8.03 14.86
N ALA A 138 -8.52 7.14 13.99
CA ALA A 138 -7.82 5.92 14.38
C ALA A 138 -6.28 6.07 14.46
N VAL A 139 -5.69 6.95 13.65
CA VAL A 139 -4.22 7.09 13.53
C VAL A 139 -3.72 8.34 14.21
N ASP A 140 -2.69 8.19 15.06
CA ASP A 140 -2.00 9.32 15.68
C ASP A 140 -0.91 9.87 14.74
N VAL A 141 -1.16 11.06 14.18
CA VAL A 141 -0.23 11.75 13.30
C VAL A 141 0.39 12.93 14.05
N PRO A 142 1.72 12.91 14.33
CA PRO A 142 2.39 13.99 15.03
C PRO A 142 2.17 15.35 14.35
N GLY A 143 1.65 16.32 15.11
CA GLY A 143 1.42 17.69 14.64
C GLY A 143 0.21 17.88 13.71
N TRP A 144 -0.56 16.82 13.42
CA TRP A 144 -1.74 16.90 12.56
C TRP A 144 -2.85 17.77 13.15
N MET A 145 -3.13 17.64 14.45
CA MET A 145 -4.10 18.49 15.14
C MET A 145 -3.72 19.98 15.01
N GLY A 146 -2.42 20.29 15.04
CA GLY A 146 -1.91 21.64 14.80
C GLY A 146 -2.20 22.15 13.38
N LYS A 147 -2.10 21.28 12.37
CA LYS A 147 -2.44 21.64 10.98
C LYS A 147 -3.94 21.88 10.78
N LEU A 148 -4.81 21.05 11.38
CA LEU A 148 -6.26 21.25 11.34
C LEU A 148 -6.66 22.59 11.97
N LEU A 149 -6.09 22.90 13.15
CA LEU A 149 -6.35 24.17 13.84
C LEU A 149 -5.78 25.37 13.08
N SER A 150 -4.69 25.21 12.33
CA SER A 150 -4.14 26.28 11.49
C SER A 150 -4.93 26.54 10.20
N GLY A 151 -5.65 25.53 9.69
CA GLY A 151 -6.51 25.65 8.51
C GLY A 151 -7.89 26.25 8.80
N VAL A 152 -8.38 26.08 10.03
CA VAL A 152 -9.55 26.81 10.54
C VAL A 152 -9.05 28.15 11.07
N GLY A 153 -8.83 29.11 10.17
CA GLY A 153 -8.48 30.47 10.53
C GLY A 153 -9.54 31.06 11.46
N LEU A 154 -9.33 30.96 12.77
CA LEU A 154 -10.08 31.73 13.75
C LEU A 154 -9.64 33.18 13.59
N PRO A 155 -10.54 34.11 13.20
CA PRO A 155 -10.21 35.52 13.30
C PRO A 155 -9.98 35.84 14.78
N GLY A 156 -8.82 36.43 15.08
CA GLY A 156 -8.58 37.09 16.36
C GLY A 156 -9.48 38.30 16.56
#